data_AF-A0A936I9T7-F1
#
_entry.id   AF-A0A936I9T7-F1
#
_cell.length_a   1.000
_cell.length_b   1.000
_cell.length_c   1.000
_cell.angle_alpha   90.00
_cell.angle_beta   90.00
_cell.angle_gamma   90.00
#
_symmetry.space_group_name_H-M   'P 1'
#
loop_
_entity.id
_entity.type
_entity.pdbx_description
1 polymer ?
#
loop_
_entity_poly.entity_id
_entity_poly.type
_entity_poly.pdbx_seq_one_letter_code
_entity_poly.pdbx_strand_id
1 'polypeptide(L)'
;MMKIPMERILVIFVTVACFQCRPADGNRTGTEYMPDMAHSIAYEPNVNNYYYYHSWGSELEIANYSAPKLPVQGTKARGSLGWTNGKPNNDLFNGKLGHNAIATPINGSVEYYYKNTEDERLRATKEISSNPLPISADGLSNGKLLYNIYCSSCHGEKGDGGGYLVRDDGGKYPAQPANFLKDEFIASSEGRFYHAIMYGRNVMGSHADKLSYEERWNVIHYIRSLQASSKKLIYSEKENTFTGSVAVKDAAKALVPAVTK
;
A
#
# COMPACT_ATOMS: atom_id res chain seq x y z
N MET A 1 -24.70 18.32 63.55
CA MET A 1 -23.35 18.21 62.96
C MET A 1 -22.85 16.79 63.17
N MET A 2 -22.82 15.97 62.11
CA MET A 2 -22.40 14.57 62.20
C MET A 2 -20.88 14.50 62.22
N LYS A 3 -20.28 14.23 63.40
CA LYS A 3 -18.82 14.08 63.54
C LYS A 3 -18.40 12.76 62.87
N ILE A 4 -17.70 12.83 61.75
CA ILE A 4 -17.10 11.66 61.13
C ILE A 4 -15.92 11.23 62.02
N PRO A 5 -15.85 9.98 62.48
CA PRO A 5 -14.77 9.52 63.35
C PRO A 5 -13.43 9.52 62.59
N MET A 6 -12.35 9.88 63.31
CA MET A 6 -11.00 10.06 62.77
C MET A 6 -10.47 8.82 62.04
N GLU A 7 -10.83 7.62 62.49
CA GLU A 7 -10.49 6.36 61.83
C GLU A 7 -11.10 6.24 60.42
N ARG A 8 -12.32 6.74 60.22
CA ARG A 8 -12.95 6.77 58.88
C ARG A 8 -12.27 7.77 57.96
N ILE A 9 -11.81 8.91 58.51
CA ILE A 9 -11.03 9.90 57.74
C ILE A 9 -9.70 9.30 57.29
N LEU A 10 -9.02 8.55 58.18
CA LEU A 10 -7.76 7.88 57.86
C LEU A 10 -7.94 6.82 56.76
N VAL A 11 -8.98 5.99 56.85
CA VAL A 11 -9.28 4.97 55.83
C VAL A 11 -9.58 5.60 54.47
N ILE A 12 -10.37 6.70 54.44
CA ILE A 12 -10.65 7.44 53.21
C ILE A 12 -9.35 8.03 52.63
N PHE A 13 -8.49 8.61 53.46
CA PHE A 13 -7.23 9.20 53.00
C PHE A 13 -6.28 8.15 52.41
N VAL A 14 -6.14 6.99 53.06
CA VAL A 14 -5.29 5.89 52.60
C VAL A 14 -5.83 5.26 51.31
N THR A 15 -7.15 5.09 51.20
CA THR A 15 -7.76 4.58 49.96
C THR A 15 -7.58 5.55 48.81
N VAL A 16 -7.82 6.85 48.99
CA VAL A 16 -7.55 7.86 47.97
C VAL A 16 -6.07 7.83 47.54
N ALA A 17 -5.13 7.81 48.50
CA ALA A 17 -3.70 7.75 48.20
C ALA A 17 -3.28 6.50 47.38
N CYS A 18 -3.87 5.33 47.67
CA CYS A 18 -3.59 4.08 46.96
C CYS A 18 -4.17 4.01 45.53
N PHE A 19 -5.23 4.78 45.23
CA PHE A 19 -5.89 4.74 43.93
C PHE A 19 -5.50 5.88 42.99
N GLN A 20 -5.04 7.03 43.51
CA GLN A 20 -4.73 8.21 42.70
C GLN A 20 -3.37 8.18 41.99
N CYS A 21 -2.38 7.45 42.52
CA CYS A 21 -0.99 7.47 42.00
C CYS A 21 -0.51 6.10 41.52
N ARG A 22 -1.35 5.36 40.79
CA ARG A 22 -0.92 4.10 40.17
C ARG A 22 -0.35 4.38 38.78
N PRO A 23 0.87 3.90 38.45
CA PRO A 23 1.46 4.07 37.13
C PRO A 23 0.61 3.33 36.09
N ALA A 24 0.82 3.67 34.81
CA ALA A 24 0.30 2.87 33.72
C ALA A 24 0.84 1.43 33.84
N ASP A 25 -0.01 0.45 33.54
CA ASP A 25 0.34 -0.95 33.41
C ASP A 25 -0.24 -1.50 32.10
N GLY A 26 -0.05 -2.79 31.80
CA GLY A 26 -0.49 -3.37 30.53
C GLY A 26 -1.99 -3.19 30.23
N ASN A 27 -2.83 -3.11 31.26
CA ASN A 27 -4.29 -2.96 31.12
C ASN A 27 -4.80 -1.58 31.57
N ARG A 28 -3.92 -0.68 32.00
CA ARG A 28 -4.26 0.63 32.53
C ARG A 28 -3.36 1.68 31.90
N THR A 29 -3.96 2.59 31.14
CA THR A 29 -3.25 3.70 30.46
C THR A 29 -2.72 4.77 31.41
N GLY A 30 -3.10 4.73 32.70
CA GLY A 30 -2.67 5.67 33.73
C GLY A 30 -3.77 6.66 34.12
N THR A 31 -3.40 7.73 34.81
CA THR A 31 -4.27 8.88 35.05
C THR A 31 -3.75 10.08 34.28
N GLU A 32 -4.65 10.82 33.64
CA GLU A 32 -4.31 12.02 32.90
C GLU A 32 -4.54 13.25 33.78
N TYR A 33 -3.56 14.15 33.83
CA TYR A 33 -3.68 15.44 34.50
C TYR A 33 -3.78 16.54 33.42
N MET A 34 -4.84 17.35 33.48
CA MET A 34 -5.14 18.43 32.51
C MET A 34 -5.17 17.98 31.03
N PRO A 35 -6.05 17.02 30.64
CA PRO A 35 -6.12 16.48 29.28
C PRO A 35 -6.88 17.36 28.25
N ASP A 36 -7.00 18.67 28.49
CA ASP A 36 -7.81 19.64 27.71
C ASP A 36 -7.59 19.53 26.19
N MET A 37 -6.37 19.24 25.75
CA MET A 37 -6.01 19.09 24.33
C MET A 37 -5.34 17.76 24.00
N ALA A 38 -5.41 16.77 24.90
CA ALA A 38 -4.83 15.44 24.69
C ALA A 38 -5.68 14.58 23.75
N HIS A 39 -6.99 14.82 23.73
CA HIS A 39 -7.95 14.12 22.89
C HIS A 39 -8.47 15.06 21.82
N SER A 40 -8.30 14.68 20.55
CA SER A 40 -8.76 15.50 19.44
C SER A 40 -10.28 15.62 19.43
N ILE A 41 -10.78 16.84 19.27
CA ILE A 41 -12.21 17.09 19.02
C ILE A 41 -12.55 16.73 17.56
N ALA A 42 -11.59 16.88 16.65
CA ALA A 42 -11.73 16.50 15.26
C ALA A 42 -11.73 14.97 15.09
N TYR A 43 -12.42 14.47 14.07
CA TYR A 43 -12.38 13.05 13.73
C TYR A 43 -11.04 12.70 13.07
N GLU A 44 -10.26 11.85 13.74
CA GLU A 44 -9.02 11.31 13.21
C GLU A 44 -9.26 10.00 12.45
N PRO A 45 -8.59 9.78 11.31
CA PRO A 45 -8.80 8.57 10.52
C PRO A 45 -8.32 7.34 11.27
N ASN A 46 -9.19 6.33 11.39
CA ASN A 46 -8.91 5.04 12.04
C ASN A 46 -8.61 5.12 13.55
N VAL A 47 -9.05 6.19 14.23
CA VAL A 47 -8.91 6.33 15.68
C VAL A 47 -10.30 6.44 16.31
N ASN A 48 -10.53 5.69 17.39
CA ASN A 48 -11.65 5.98 18.29
C ASN A 48 -11.13 6.92 19.38
N ASN A 49 -11.40 8.22 19.22
CA ASN A 49 -10.97 9.27 20.16
C ASN A 49 -12.10 9.70 21.11
N TYR A 50 -13.06 8.82 21.39
CA TYR A 50 -14.13 9.13 22.32
C TYR A 50 -13.56 9.53 23.68
N TYR A 51 -13.83 10.78 24.07
CA TYR A 51 -13.42 11.31 25.35
C TYR A 51 -14.58 12.04 26.02
N TYR A 52 -15.14 11.45 27.08
CA TYR A 52 -16.42 11.86 27.65
C TYR A 52 -16.55 13.34 28.04
N TYR A 53 -15.43 14.02 28.34
CA TYR A 53 -15.45 15.45 28.66
C TYR A 53 -15.48 16.37 27.44
N HIS A 54 -15.06 15.90 26.25
CA HIS A 54 -14.95 16.71 25.02
C HIS A 54 -15.73 16.11 23.83
N SER A 55 -16.43 15.00 24.02
CA SER A 55 -17.29 14.37 23.02
C SER A 55 -18.75 14.79 23.17
N TRP A 56 -19.36 15.29 22.10
CA TRP A 56 -20.82 15.43 22.02
C TRP A 56 -21.39 14.25 21.22
N GLY A 57 -22.17 13.39 21.86
CA GLY A 57 -22.76 12.19 21.25
C GLY A 57 -22.36 10.89 21.95
N SER A 58 -22.81 9.77 21.40
CA SER A 58 -22.42 8.44 21.91
C SER A 58 -21.07 8.00 21.38
N GLU A 59 -20.39 7.10 22.10
CA GLU A 59 -19.12 6.50 21.63
C GLU A 59 -19.28 5.84 20.24
N LEU A 60 -20.38 5.11 20.04
CA LEU A 60 -20.70 4.47 18.77
C LEU A 60 -20.83 5.48 17.62
N GLU A 61 -21.43 6.64 17.90
CA GLU A 61 -21.64 7.70 16.93
C GLU A 61 -20.32 8.34 16.50
N ILE A 62 -19.43 8.64 17.45
CA ILE A 62 -18.09 9.18 17.15
C ILE A 62 -17.22 8.18 16.42
N ALA A 63 -17.27 6.90 16.81
CA ALA A 63 -16.58 5.83 16.09
C ALA A 63 -17.07 5.73 14.64
N ASN A 64 -18.37 5.88 14.39
CA ASN A 64 -18.94 5.85 13.05
C ASN A 64 -18.56 7.08 12.19
N TYR A 65 -18.35 8.25 12.82
CA TYR A 65 -17.87 9.44 12.11
C TYR A 65 -16.38 9.39 11.78
N SER A 66 -15.58 8.76 12.64
CA SER A 66 -14.13 8.58 12.45
C SER A 66 -13.78 7.41 11.53
N ALA A 67 -14.75 6.52 11.27
CA ALA A 67 -14.59 5.40 10.36
C ALA A 67 -14.43 5.88 8.90
N PRO A 68 -13.45 5.34 8.14
CA PRO A 68 -13.29 5.66 6.73
C PRO A 68 -14.53 5.20 5.95
N LYS A 69 -15.12 6.11 5.17
CA LYS A 69 -16.27 5.83 4.31
C LYS A 69 -15.81 5.52 2.89
N LEU A 70 -16.55 4.66 2.20
CA LEU A 70 -16.31 4.42 0.79
C LEU A 70 -16.64 5.67 -0.04
N PRO A 71 -15.80 6.05 -1.02
CA PRO A 71 -16.16 7.10 -1.96
C PRO A 71 -17.34 6.67 -2.83
N VAL A 72 -18.11 7.65 -3.32
CA VAL A 72 -19.23 7.38 -4.24
C VAL A 72 -18.70 6.71 -5.52
N GLN A 73 -19.39 5.67 -5.98
CA GLN A 73 -19.00 4.93 -7.18
C GLN A 73 -18.89 5.86 -8.39
N GLY A 74 -17.79 5.75 -9.14
CA GLY A 74 -17.50 6.60 -10.30
C GLY A 74 -16.78 7.91 -9.96
N THR A 75 -16.55 8.21 -8.68
CA THR A 75 -15.72 9.34 -8.28
C THR A 75 -14.28 9.14 -8.74
N LYS A 76 -13.73 10.15 -9.42
CA LYS A 76 -12.34 10.18 -9.87
C LYS A 76 -11.60 11.22 -9.04
N ALA A 77 -10.64 10.77 -8.25
CA ALA A 77 -9.82 11.69 -7.46
C ALA A 77 -8.90 12.52 -8.38
N ARG A 78 -8.70 13.79 -8.04
CA ARG A 78 -7.74 14.66 -8.73
C ARG A 78 -6.33 14.08 -8.56
N GLY A 79 -5.57 14.03 -9.65
CA GLY A 79 -4.23 13.42 -9.68
C GLY A 79 -4.22 11.94 -10.09
N SER A 80 -5.39 11.32 -10.32
CA SER A 80 -5.48 9.90 -10.69
C SER A 80 -5.29 9.59 -12.18
N LEU A 81 -5.11 10.63 -13.01
CA LEU A 81 -4.97 10.51 -14.46
C LEU A 81 -3.50 10.57 -14.92
N GLY A 82 -2.58 10.27 -13.99
CA GLY A 82 -1.10 10.37 -14.06
C GLY A 82 -0.38 9.90 -15.33
N TRP A 83 -1.05 9.12 -16.18
CA TRP A 83 -0.40 8.40 -17.27
C TRP A 83 -1.28 8.32 -18.51
N THR A 84 -1.19 9.32 -19.40
CA THR A 84 -1.86 9.32 -20.69
C THR A 84 -0.92 8.80 -21.77
N ASN A 85 -1.30 7.77 -22.52
CA ASN A 85 -0.56 7.26 -23.69
C ASN A 85 0.90 6.87 -23.42
N GLY A 86 1.19 6.16 -22.33
CA GLY A 86 2.53 5.60 -22.13
C GLY A 86 3.60 6.65 -21.76
N LYS A 87 3.22 7.90 -21.50
CA LYS A 87 4.15 8.96 -21.10
C LYS A 87 3.62 9.69 -19.87
N PRO A 88 4.49 10.03 -18.90
CA PRO A 88 4.15 11.02 -17.90
C PRO A 88 3.97 12.35 -18.65
N ASN A 89 2.74 12.80 -18.82
CA ASN A 89 2.51 14.14 -19.36
C ASN A 89 2.73 15.14 -18.22
N ASN A 90 4.00 15.38 -17.92
CA ASN A 90 4.42 16.27 -16.82
C ASN A 90 3.83 17.68 -16.97
N ASP A 91 3.50 18.14 -18.18
CA ASP A 91 2.90 19.46 -18.39
C ASP A 91 1.43 19.53 -17.93
N LEU A 92 0.67 18.42 -18.04
CA LEU A 92 -0.66 18.27 -17.43
C LEU A 92 -0.61 18.43 -15.90
N PHE A 93 0.43 17.87 -15.26
CA PHE A 93 0.55 17.82 -13.80
C PHE A 93 1.25 19.05 -13.21
N ASN A 94 2.14 19.70 -13.95
CA ASN A 94 2.87 20.87 -13.48
C ASN A 94 2.13 22.20 -13.71
N GLY A 95 0.89 22.15 -14.22
CA GLY A 95 0.13 23.36 -14.52
C GLY A 95 0.76 24.18 -15.66
N LYS A 96 1.49 23.53 -16.57
CA LYS A 96 2.22 24.22 -17.66
C LYS A 96 1.45 24.25 -18.98
N LEU A 97 0.29 23.61 -19.06
CA LEU A 97 -0.54 23.57 -20.28
C LEU A 97 -1.28 24.88 -20.61
N GLY A 98 -1.19 25.90 -19.76
CA GLY A 98 -1.82 27.19 -20.05
C GLY A 98 -1.73 28.15 -18.87
N HIS A 99 -2.10 29.41 -19.13
CA HIS A 99 -2.02 30.50 -18.14
C HIS A 99 -2.83 30.24 -16.86
N ASN A 100 -3.87 29.40 -16.92
CA ASN A 100 -4.74 29.03 -15.80
C ASN A 100 -4.61 27.56 -15.38
N ALA A 101 -3.58 26.85 -15.85
CA ALA A 101 -3.42 25.44 -15.51
C ALA A 101 -2.93 25.30 -14.05
N ILE A 102 -3.64 24.49 -13.27
CA ILE A 102 -3.34 24.23 -11.86
C ILE A 102 -2.47 22.99 -11.77
N ALA A 103 -1.34 23.07 -11.06
CA ALA A 103 -0.52 21.90 -10.77
C ALA A 103 -1.31 20.88 -9.95
N THR A 104 -1.32 19.62 -10.38
CA THR A 104 -1.99 18.53 -9.68
C THR A 104 -0.96 17.48 -9.25
N PRO A 105 -0.77 17.26 -7.94
CA PRO A 105 0.16 16.23 -7.49
C PRO A 105 -0.36 14.86 -7.94
N ILE A 106 0.54 14.02 -8.44
CA ILE A 106 0.23 12.64 -8.79
C ILE A 106 -0.09 11.91 -7.49
N ASN A 107 -1.29 11.34 -7.39
CA ASN A 107 -1.81 10.77 -6.14
C ASN A 107 -1.53 9.26 -6.00
N GLY A 108 -0.60 8.74 -6.79
CA GLY A 108 -0.21 7.32 -6.80
C GLY A 108 -1.30 6.35 -7.24
N SER A 109 -2.48 6.82 -7.63
CA SER A 109 -3.61 6.00 -8.08
C SER A 109 -3.85 6.22 -9.55
N VAL A 110 -3.89 5.17 -10.37
CA VAL A 110 -4.31 5.26 -11.76
C VAL A 110 -5.50 4.35 -11.96
N GLU A 111 -6.49 4.84 -12.70
CA GLU A 111 -7.69 4.08 -13.00
C GLU A 111 -7.36 2.79 -13.75
N TYR A 112 -8.01 1.71 -13.34
CA TYR A 112 -7.88 0.41 -13.97
C TYR A 112 -9.19 0.05 -14.67
N TYR A 113 -9.18 0.03 -15.99
CA TYR A 113 -10.38 -0.09 -16.83
C TYR A 113 -10.82 -1.53 -17.14
N TYR A 114 -10.15 -2.52 -16.56
CA TYR A 114 -10.48 -3.93 -16.75
C TYR A 114 -11.31 -4.40 -15.56
N LYS A 115 -12.33 -5.22 -15.79
CA LYS A 115 -13.11 -5.82 -14.68
C LYS A 115 -12.44 -7.10 -14.18
N ASN A 116 -12.88 -7.58 -13.01
CA ASN A 116 -12.46 -8.87 -12.48
C ASN A 116 -13.22 -10.04 -13.15
N THR A 117 -12.98 -10.26 -14.44
CA THR A 117 -13.50 -11.41 -15.20
C THR A 117 -12.39 -12.01 -16.06
N GLU A 118 -12.52 -13.28 -16.48
CA GLU A 118 -11.50 -13.92 -17.31
C GLU A 118 -11.29 -13.20 -18.65
N ASP A 119 -12.37 -12.78 -19.32
CA ASP A 119 -12.28 -12.07 -20.60
C ASP A 119 -11.51 -10.76 -20.47
N GLU A 120 -11.77 -10.02 -19.40
CA GLU A 120 -11.12 -8.74 -19.12
C GLU A 120 -9.66 -8.93 -18.68
N ARG A 121 -9.34 -10.03 -18.00
CA ARG A 121 -7.96 -10.41 -17.70
C ARG A 121 -7.18 -10.76 -18.96
N LEU A 122 -7.79 -11.52 -19.88
CA LEU A 122 -7.19 -11.84 -21.17
C LEU A 122 -7.00 -10.56 -21.99
N ARG A 123 -7.98 -9.64 -21.96
CA ARG A 123 -7.86 -8.32 -22.58
C ARG A 123 -6.72 -7.51 -21.96
N ALA A 124 -6.62 -7.43 -20.63
CA ALA A 124 -5.53 -6.75 -19.92
C ALA A 124 -4.16 -7.34 -20.27
N THR A 125 -4.08 -8.67 -20.34
CA THR A 125 -2.85 -9.37 -20.75
C THR A 125 -2.49 -9.01 -22.19
N LYS A 126 -3.46 -8.87 -23.10
CA LYS A 126 -3.19 -8.53 -24.50
C LYS A 126 -2.82 -7.05 -24.70
N GLU A 127 -3.56 -6.15 -24.07
CA GLU A 127 -3.44 -4.70 -24.27
C GLU A 127 -2.28 -4.09 -23.48
N ILE A 128 -2.00 -4.60 -22.28
CA ILE A 128 -0.88 -4.14 -21.46
C ILE A 128 0.33 -5.04 -21.75
N SER A 129 1.04 -4.71 -22.82
CA SER A 129 2.15 -5.51 -23.31
C SER A 129 3.43 -5.38 -22.47
N SER A 130 3.70 -4.21 -21.89
CA SER A 130 4.97 -3.87 -21.25
C SER A 130 4.82 -2.86 -20.11
N ASN A 131 5.87 -2.74 -19.30
CA ASN A 131 5.95 -1.77 -18.22
C ASN A 131 5.92 -0.36 -18.81
N PRO A 132 5.02 0.52 -18.36
CA PRO A 132 5.09 1.93 -18.70
C PRO A 132 6.32 2.62 -18.10
N LEU A 133 6.87 2.13 -16.99
CA LEU A 133 8.03 2.73 -16.32
C LEU A 133 9.35 2.23 -16.93
N PRO A 134 10.39 3.08 -16.97
CA PRO A 134 11.75 2.63 -17.31
C PRO A 134 12.30 1.71 -16.23
N ILE A 135 13.15 0.78 -16.66
CA ILE A 135 14.03 0.06 -15.74
C ILE A 135 15.00 1.07 -15.13
N SER A 136 14.92 1.28 -13.83
CA SER A 136 15.81 2.16 -13.05
C SER A 136 16.39 1.40 -11.84
N ALA A 137 17.57 1.80 -11.37
CA ALA A 137 18.15 1.23 -10.16
C ALA A 137 17.22 1.39 -8.93
N ASP A 138 16.64 2.58 -8.77
CA ASP A 138 15.71 2.89 -7.66
C ASP A 138 14.42 2.08 -7.76
N GLY A 139 13.83 1.97 -8.97
CA GLY A 139 12.64 1.16 -9.20
C GLY A 139 12.87 -0.33 -8.92
N LEU A 140 14.03 -0.87 -9.32
CA LEU A 140 14.42 -2.25 -9.00
C LEU A 140 14.64 -2.47 -7.51
N SER A 141 15.29 -1.53 -6.83
CA SER A 141 15.53 -1.57 -5.38
C SER A 141 14.21 -1.54 -4.59
N ASN A 142 13.32 -0.60 -4.93
CA ASN A 142 11.99 -0.50 -4.33
C ASN A 142 11.14 -1.71 -4.65
N GLY A 143 11.18 -2.19 -5.90
CA GLY A 143 10.49 -3.41 -6.33
C GLY A 143 10.91 -4.64 -5.52
N LYS A 144 12.22 -4.79 -5.25
CA LYS A 144 12.75 -5.86 -4.40
C LYS A 144 12.24 -5.77 -2.97
N LEU A 145 12.29 -4.58 -2.38
CA LEU A 145 11.79 -4.33 -1.02
C LEU A 145 10.31 -4.72 -0.90
N LEU A 146 9.48 -4.20 -1.80
CA LEU A 146 8.03 -4.41 -1.78
C LEU A 146 7.66 -5.86 -2.08
N TYR A 147 8.36 -6.50 -3.02
CA TYR A 147 8.19 -7.93 -3.28
C TYR A 147 8.49 -8.75 -2.03
N ASN A 148 9.55 -8.42 -1.29
CA ASN A 148 9.90 -9.12 -0.07
C ASN A 148 8.91 -8.90 1.07
N ILE A 149 8.19 -7.77 1.08
CA ILE A 149 7.16 -7.47 2.07
C ILE A 149 5.85 -8.20 1.73
N TYR A 150 5.41 -8.12 0.47
CA TYR A 150 4.05 -8.51 0.08
C TYR A 150 3.95 -9.84 -0.68
N CYS A 151 5.01 -10.27 -1.36
CA CYS A 151 4.92 -11.38 -2.32
C CYS A 151 5.75 -12.61 -1.92
N SER A 152 6.94 -12.43 -1.35
CA SER A 152 7.92 -13.51 -1.09
C SER A 152 7.44 -14.56 -0.10
N SER A 153 6.56 -14.19 0.84
CA SER A 153 5.99 -15.10 1.84
C SER A 153 5.22 -16.27 1.22
N CYS A 154 4.62 -16.06 0.04
CA CYS A 154 3.95 -17.07 -0.76
C CYS A 154 4.76 -17.47 -2.00
N HIS A 155 5.28 -16.51 -2.78
CA HIS A 155 5.95 -16.80 -4.04
C HIS A 155 7.43 -17.18 -3.92
N GLY A 156 8.00 -17.12 -2.70
CA GLY A 156 9.42 -17.36 -2.43
C GLY A 156 10.29 -16.16 -2.84
N GLU A 157 11.45 -15.98 -2.20
CA GLU A 157 12.37 -14.87 -2.55
C GLU A 157 12.91 -14.97 -3.98
N LYS A 158 12.93 -16.18 -4.55
CA LYS A 158 13.37 -16.47 -5.91
C LYS A 158 12.23 -16.42 -6.94
N GLY A 159 10.98 -16.26 -6.51
CA GLY A 159 9.80 -16.32 -7.38
C GLY A 159 9.47 -17.71 -7.94
N ASP A 160 9.93 -18.77 -7.27
CA ASP A 160 9.73 -20.17 -7.65
C ASP A 160 8.39 -20.76 -7.13
N GLY A 161 7.60 -19.98 -6.39
CA GLY A 161 6.36 -20.42 -5.76
C GLY A 161 6.56 -21.11 -4.42
N GLY A 162 7.80 -21.26 -3.93
CA GLY A 162 8.14 -22.00 -2.71
C GLY A 162 8.22 -21.15 -1.44
N GLY A 163 7.27 -20.23 -1.24
CA GLY A 163 7.27 -19.33 -0.07
C GLY A 163 7.08 -20.04 1.28
N TYR A 164 7.37 -19.32 2.36
CA TYR A 164 7.22 -19.84 3.74
C TYR A 164 5.83 -20.39 4.04
N LEU A 165 4.78 -19.82 3.46
CA LEU A 165 3.40 -20.21 3.75
C LEU A 165 2.91 -21.46 3.00
N VAL A 166 3.64 -21.91 1.97
CA VAL A 166 3.20 -22.91 1.00
C VAL A 166 4.22 -24.02 0.75
N ARG A 167 5.35 -24.02 1.47
CA ARG A 167 6.40 -25.05 1.37
C ARG A 167 5.91 -26.44 1.84
N ASP A 168 6.50 -27.48 1.25
CA ASP A 168 6.07 -28.88 1.45
C ASP A 168 6.37 -29.42 2.87
N ASP A 169 7.21 -28.75 3.66
CA ASP A 169 7.65 -29.15 5.00
C ASP A 169 6.77 -28.60 6.15
N GLY A 170 5.58 -28.09 5.85
CA GLY A 170 4.64 -27.57 6.86
C GLY A 170 3.93 -26.27 6.50
N GLY A 171 3.87 -25.90 5.21
CA GLY A 171 3.08 -24.79 4.72
C GLY A 171 1.60 -24.91 5.12
N LYS A 172 1.03 -23.81 5.60
CA LYS A 172 -0.38 -23.77 6.05
C LYS A 172 -1.36 -23.64 4.88
N TYR A 173 -0.89 -23.19 3.72
CA TYR A 173 -1.73 -22.96 2.55
C TYR A 173 -1.63 -24.11 1.53
N PRO A 174 -2.76 -24.70 1.12
CA PRO A 174 -2.76 -25.91 0.28
C PRO A 174 -2.52 -25.64 -1.22
N ALA A 175 -2.70 -24.40 -1.67
CA ALA A 175 -2.57 -24.04 -3.07
C ALA A 175 -1.21 -23.41 -3.36
N GLN A 176 -0.41 -24.09 -4.17
CA GLN A 176 0.89 -23.57 -4.62
C GLN A 176 0.69 -22.31 -5.48
N PRO A 177 1.37 -21.20 -5.14
CA PRO A 177 1.38 -19.99 -5.96
C PRO A 177 2.03 -20.23 -7.33
N ALA A 178 1.80 -19.29 -8.24
CA ALA A 178 2.46 -19.31 -9.52
C ALA A 178 3.99 -19.26 -9.35
N ASN A 179 4.68 -20.19 -10.01
CA ASN A 179 6.13 -20.13 -10.20
C ASN A 179 6.41 -19.24 -11.41
N PHE A 180 6.99 -18.07 -11.16
CA PHE A 180 7.25 -17.06 -12.19
C PHE A 180 8.40 -17.46 -13.13
N LEU A 181 9.19 -18.46 -12.79
CA LEU A 181 10.33 -18.94 -13.59
C LEU A 181 9.92 -19.92 -14.70
N LYS A 182 8.65 -20.37 -14.71
CA LYS A 182 8.13 -21.22 -15.80
C LYS A 182 7.99 -20.41 -17.09
N ASP A 183 8.22 -21.07 -18.23
CA ASP A 183 8.19 -20.44 -19.55
C ASP A 183 6.84 -19.77 -19.86
N GLU A 184 5.73 -20.30 -19.34
CA GLU A 184 4.40 -19.69 -19.44
C GLU A 184 4.35 -18.26 -18.86
N PHE A 185 4.98 -18.03 -17.71
CA PHE A 185 5.00 -16.73 -17.05
C PHE A 185 6.09 -15.81 -17.63
N ILE A 186 7.19 -16.38 -18.12
CA ILE A 186 8.23 -15.64 -18.83
C ILE A 186 7.66 -15.07 -20.13
N ALA A 187 6.94 -15.89 -20.91
CA ALA A 187 6.34 -15.52 -22.20
C ALA A 187 5.09 -14.65 -22.07
N SER A 188 4.50 -14.55 -20.88
CA SER A 188 3.32 -13.71 -20.66
C SER A 188 3.67 -12.23 -20.65
N SER A 189 2.71 -11.38 -21.00
CA SER A 189 2.88 -9.94 -20.90
C SER A 189 2.87 -9.46 -19.45
N GLU A 190 3.31 -8.23 -19.25
CA GLU A 190 3.31 -7.60 -17.94
C GLU A 190 1.89 -7.31 -17.41
N GLY A 191 0.92 -7.16 -18.32
CA GLY A 191 -0.50 -7.04 -17.99
C GLY A 191 -1.06 -8.20 -17.17
N ARG A 192 -0.54 -9.42 -17.35
CA ARG A 192 -0.97 -10.58 -16.54
C ARG A 192 -0.63 -10.40 -15.07
N PHE A 193 0.58 -9.93 -14.77
CA PHE A 193 1.03 -9.67 -13.40
C PHE A 193 0.29 -8.48 -12.81
N TYR A 194 0.16 -7.39 -13.58
CA TYR A 194 -0.54 -6.20 -13.12
C TYR A 194 -2.01 -6.52 -12.77
N HIS A 195 -2.72 -7.28 -13.62
CA HIS A 195 -4.10 -7.70 -13.34
C HIS A 195 -4.21 -8.56 -12.06
N ALA A 196 -3.28 -9.48 -11.87
CA ALA A 196 -3.23 -10.32 -10.66
C ALA A 196 -2.95 -9.49 -9.39
N ILE A 197 -2.16 -8.42 -9.47
CA ILE A 197 -1.96 -7.49 -8.36
C ILE A 197 -3.24 -6.69 -8.09
N MET A 198 -3.95 -6.26 -9.14
CA MET A 198 -5.17 -5.45 -9.02
C MET A 198 -6.35 -6.22 -8.41
N TYR A 199 -6.58 -7.46 -8.82
CA TYR A 199 -7.77 -8.23 -8.41
C TYR A 199 -7.47 -9.52 -7.65
N GLY A 200 -6.21 -9.95 -7.60
CA GLY A 200 -5.86 -11.28 -7.13
C GLY A 200 -6.01 -12.35 -8.21
N ARG A 201 -5.66 -13.59 -7.86
CA ARG A 201 -5.87 -14.76 -8.71
C ARG A 201 -6.02 -16.02 -7.87
N ASN A 202 -7.05 -16.81 -8.16
CA ASN A 202 -7.39 -18.01 -7.40
C ASN A 202 -7.56 -17.68 -5.92
N VAL A 203 -6.61 -18.08 -5.08
CA VAL A 203 -6.60 -17.82 -3.63
C VAL A 203 -5.80 -16.57 -3.24
N MET A 204 -5.06 -15.96 -4.17
CA MET A 204 -4.35 -14.71 -3.93
C MET A 204 -5.35 -13.55 -3.94
N GLY A 205 -5.38 -12.76 -2.87
CA GLY A 205 -6.18 -11.54 -2.77
C GLY A 205 -5.62 -10.37 -3.57
N SER A 206 -6.42 -9.31 -3.71
CA SER A 206 -5.98 -8.04 -4.29
C SER A 206 -4.90 -7.37 -3.42
N HIS A 207 -3.94 -6.73 -4.08
CA HIS A 207 -2.91 -5.88 -3.47
C HIS A 207 -3.05 -4.43 -3.92
N ALA A 208 -4.18 -4.06 -4.53
CA ALA A 208 -4.42 -2.71 -5.03
C ALA A 208 -4.43 -1.66 -3.90
N ASP A 209 -4.83 -2.04 -2.70
CA ASP A 209 -4.83 -1.19 -1.51
C ASP A 209 -3.47 -1.12 -0.79
N LYS A 210 -2.54 -2.03 -1.11
CA LYS A 210 -1.20 -2.12 -0.49
C LYS A 210 -0.12 -1.39 -1.27
N LEU A 211 -0.25 -1.36 -2.60
CA LEU A 211 0.74 -0.83 -3.51
C LEU A 211 0.13 0.29 -4.34
N SER A 212 0.82 1.42 -4.44
CA SER A 212 0.53 2.49 -5.41
C SER A 212 0.83 2.04 -6.85
N TYR A 213 0.36 2.79 -7.84
CA TYR A 213 0.56 2.51 -9.26
C TYR A 213 2.03 2.24 -9.61
N GLU A 214 2.94 3.13 -9.19
CA GLU A 214 4.37 3.01 -9.48
C GLU A 214 4.99 1.80 -8.77
N GLU A 215 4.61 1.58 -7.51
CA GLU A 215 5.08 0.45 -6.71
C GLU A 215 4.69 -0.90 -7.33
N ARG A 216 3.49 -1.02 -7.89
CA ARG A 216 3.06 -2.24 -8.61
C ARG A 216 3.97 -2.51 -9.81
N TRP A 217 4.33 -1.48 -10.58
CA TRP A 217 5.23 -1.59 -11.72
C TRP A 217 6.68 -1.89 -11.33
N ASN A 218 7.15 -1.31 -10.22
CA ASN A 218 8.46 -1.62 -9.65
C ASN A 218 8.54 -3.10 -9.21
N VAL A 219 7.50 -3.63 -8.56
CA VAL A 219 7.42 -5.05 -8.23
C VAL A 219 7.47 -5.92 -9.49
N ILE A 220 6.77 -5.53 -10.57
CA ILE A 220 6.82 -6.26 -11.85
C ILE A 220 8.23 -6.22 -12.46
N HIS A 221 8.93 -5.07 -12.44
CA HIS A 221 10.34 -5.01 -12.85
C HIS A 221 11.21 -5.98 -12.04
N TYR A 222 10.99 -6.06 -10.73
CA TYR A 222 11.73 -7.01 -9.90
C TYR A 222 11.40 -8.48 -10.27
N ILE A 223 10.13 -8.82 -10.52
CA ILE A 223 9.76 -10.17 -11.02
C ILE A 223 10.49 -10.49 -12.33
N ARG A 224 10.58 -9.53 -13.27
CA ARG A 224 11.34 -9.71 -14.52
C ARG A 224 12.84 -9.89 -14.26
N SER A 225 13.40 -9.20 -13.26
CA SER A 225 14.80 -9.41 -12.86
C SER A 225 15.07 -10.81 -12.31
N LEU A 226 14.12 -11.40 -11.56
CA LEU A 226 14.22 -12.79 -11.08
C LEU A 226 14.18 -13.78 -12.25
N GLN A 227 13.28 -13.57 -13.21
CA GLN A 227 13.17 -14.38 -14.43
C GLN A 227 14.47 -14.31 -15.26
N ALA A 228 15.02 -13.11 -15.44
CA ALA A 228 16.29 -12.90 -16.14
C ALA A 228 17.44 -13.63 -15.43
N SER A 229 17.55 -13.47 -14.11
CA SER A 229 18.56 -14.16 -13.30
C SER A 229 18.46 -15.68 -13.43
N SER A 230 17.24 -16.25 -13.48
CA SER A 230 17.04 -17.69 -13.66
C SER A 230 17.51 -18.21 -15.03
N LYS A 231 17.48 -17.37 -16.06
CA LYS A 231 17.95 -17.71 -17.42
C LYS A 231 19.39 -17.24 -17.68
N LYS A 232 20.09 -16.71 -16.66
CA LYS A 232 21.42 -16.10 -16.77
C LYS A 232 21.46 -14.93 -17.77
N LEU A 233 20.36 -14.18 -17.84
CA LEU A 233 20.20 -12.96 -18.63
C LEU A 233 20.31 -11.73 -17.72
N ILE A 234 20.47 -10.56 -18.32
CA ILE A 234 20.69 -9.29 -17.63
C ILE A 234 19.39 -8.48 -17.67
N TYR A 235 18.98 -7.96 -16.51
CA TYR A 235 17.87 -7.03 -16.38
C TYR A 235 18.26 -5.90 -15.44
N SER A 236 18.67 -4.77 -16.03
CA SER A 236 19.16 -3.61 -15.29
C SER A 236 18.86 -2.33 -16.05
N GLU A 237 19.00 -1.19 -15.36
CA GLU A 237 18.97 0.13 -15.98
C GLU A 237 19.99 0.28 -17.13
N LYS A 238 21.11 -0.45 -17.06
CA LYS A 238 22.23 -0.34 -18.01
C LYS A 238 22.26 -1.43 -19.08
N GLU A 239 21.42 -2.44 -19.00
CA GLU A 239 21.34 -3.48 -20.02
C GLU A 239 20.13 -4.35 -19.72
N ASN A 240 19.38 -4.68 -20.77
CA ASN A 240 18.29 -5.63 -20.70
C ASN A 240 18.43 -6.64 -21.86
N THR A 241 18.87 -7.86 -21.56
CA THR A 241 18.94 -8.98 -22.51
C THR A 241 17.77 -9.94 -22.36
N PHE A 242 16.81 -9.62 -21.49
CA PHE A 242 15.62 -10.42 -21.23
C PHE A 242 14.47 -10.02 -22.17
N THR A 243 14.07 -10.93 -23.04
CA THR A 243 13.03 -10.70 -24.06
C THR A 243 11.60 -10.79 -23.55
N GLY A 244 11.39 -11.28 -22.32
CA GLY A 244 10.05 -11.35 -21.70
C GLY A 244 9.50 -10.00 -21.24
N SER A 245 10.26 -8.91 -21.38
CA SER A 245 9.84 -7.53 -21.13
C SER A 245 10.30 -6.65 -22.28
N VAL A 246 9.36 -5.92 -22.89
CA VAL A 246 9.66 -4.95 -23.98
C VAL A 246 10.05 -3.57 -23.41
N ALA A 247 10.21 -3.45 -22.09
CA ALA A 247 10.64 -2.20 -21.46
C ALA A 247 12.11 -1.92 -21.84
N VAL A 248 12.32 -0.98 -22.76
CA VAL A 248 13.63 -0.45 -23.17
C VAL A 248 13.98 0.74 -22.27
N LYS A 249 15.28 0.99 -22.03
CA LYS A 249 15.84 2.03 -21.14
C LYS A 249 15.37 3.48 -21.36
N ASP A 250 14.59 3.76 -22.39
CA ASP A 250 14.42 5.11 -22.92
C ASP A 250 13.46 6.02 -22.14
N ALA A 251 13.02 5.64 -20.93
CA ALA A 251 12.27 6.53 -20.05
C ALA A 251 13.10 7.16 -18.91
N ALA A 252 14.41 6.89 -18.79
CA ALA A 252 15.31 7.70 -17.97
C ALA A 252 15.35 9.19 -18.42
N LYS A 253 14.93 9.46 -19.67
CA LYS A 253 14.77 10.82 -20.20
C LYS A 253 13.40 11.46 -19.92
N ALA A 254 12.43 10.71 -19.39
CA ALA A 254 11.05 11.16 -19.18
C ALA A 254 10.70 11.46 -17.70
N LEU A 255 11.50 10.95 -16.75
CA LEU A 255 11.23 11.06 -15.31
C LEU A 255 12.22 11.94 -14.54
N VAL A 256 13.16 12.62 -15.21
CA VAL A 256 13.99 13.65 -14.56
C VAL A 256 13.38 15.02 -14.84
N PRO A 257 12.48 15.58 -14.01
CA PRO A 257 12.48 17.01 -13.86
C PRO A 257 13.81 17.37 -13.19
N ALA A 258 14.61 18.18 -13.87
CA ALA A 258 15.79 18.81 -13.30
C ALA A 258 15.37 19.52 -11.99
N VAL A 259 15.66 18.91 -10.86
CA VAL A 259 15.84 19.64 -9.60
C VAL A 259 17.21 20.29 -9.71
N THR A 260 17.28 21.38 -10.47
CA THR A 260 18.39 22.30 -10.46
C THR A 260 17.93 23.56 -9.76
N LYS A 261 18.38 23.69 -8.50
CA LYS A 261 18.46 24.86 -7.60
C LYS A 261 17.46 26.00 -7.78
#